data_AF-A0A699T247-F1
#
_entry.id   AF-A0A699T247-F1
#
_cell.length_a   1.000
_cell.length_b   1.000
_cell.length_c   1.000
_cell.angle_alpha   90.00
_cell.angle_beta   90.00
_cell.angle_gamma   90.00
#
_symmetry.space_group_name_H-M   'P 1'
#
loop_
_entity.id
_entity.type
_entity.pdbx_description
1 polymer ?
#
loop_
_entity_poly.entity_id
_entity_poly.type
_entity_poly.pdbx_seq_one_letter_code
_entity_poly.pdbx_strand_id
1 'polypeptide(L)'
;MEFVFHISNCAAKNQVKFATCTLHSVALTWWNTHVQTVGHEAAYGMSWKTLMKMMTDKYCPQNEIRKLEIEIWELKEADKIEKYVGGLPDMIHGSVVASKLKNMQEAIEIATELMDKKVHTFAERETASKRKFE
;
A
#
# COMPACT_ATOMS: atom_id res chain seq x y z
N MET A 1 8.45 10.42 -21.15
CA MET A 1 9.53 10.57 -22.15
C MET A 1 9.46 9.50 -23.24
N GLU A 2 9.23 8.23 -22.90
CA GLU A 2 9.22 7.10 -23.86
C GLU A 2 8.26 7.30 -25.05
N PHE A 3 7.05 7.79 -24.79
CA PHE A 3 6.09 8.12 -25.84
C PHE A 3 6.59 9.20 -26.80
N VAL A 4 7.31 10.21 -26.29
CA VAL A 4 7.92 11.26 -27.12
C VAL A 4 9.04 10.69 -27.98
N PHE A 5 9.85 9.77 -27.44
CA PHE A 5 10.86 9.06 -28.23
C PHE A 5 10.24 8.25 -29.36
N HIS A 6 9.12 7.56 -29.08
CA HIS A 6 8.40 6.80 -30.07
C HIS A 6 7.85 7.68 -31.19
N ILE A 7 7.11 8.76 -30.85
CA ILE A 7 6.54 9.67 -31.86
C ILE A 7 7.62 10.37 -32.69
N SER A 8 8.72 10.79 -32.06
CA SER A 8 9.80 11.51 -32.75
C SER A 8 10.77 10.61 -33.51
N ASN A 9 10.58 9.29 -33.48
CA ASN A 9 11.53 8.31 -33.99
C ASN A 9 12.96 8.56 -33.45
N CYS A 10 13.07 8.85 -32.15
CA CYS A 10 14.33 9.21 -31.52
C CYS A 10 15.27 8.01 -31.47
N ALA A 11 16.39 8.11 -32.19
CA ALA A 11 17.44 7.11 -32.15
C ALA A 11 17.97 6.90 -30.72
N ALA A 12 18.23 5.66 -30.33
CA ALA A 12 18.66 5.29 -28.97
C ALA A 12 19.85 6.14 -28.45
N LYS A 13 20.84 6.41 -29.34
CA LYS A 13 22.02 7.24 -29.04
C LYS A 13 21.71 8.70 -28.66
N ASN A 14 20.52 9.20 -28.99
CA ASN A 14 20.09 10.57 -28.72
C ASN A 14 19.12 10.67 -27.53
N GLN A 15 18.60 9.54 -27.03
CA GLN A 15 17.56 9.54 -25.99
C GLN A 15 18.02 10.18 -24.69
N VAL A 16 19.23 9.84 -24.21
CA VAL A 16 19.80 10.43 -22.99
C VAL A 16 19.95 11.94 -23.14
N LYS A 17 20.55 12.41 -24.24
CA LYS A 17 20.70 13.84 -24.54
C LYS A 17 19.34 14.54 -24.50
N PHE A 18 18.36 14.01 -25.22
CA PHE A 18 17.01 14.58 -25.29
C PHE A 18 16.32 14.63 -23.93
N ALA A 19 16.35 13.55 -23.15
CA ALA A 19 15.74 13.51 -21.82
C ALA A 19 16.41 14.51 -20.86
N THR A 20 17.73 14.58 -20.89
CA THR A 20 18.48 15.43 -19.95
C THR A 20 18.24 16.93 -20.19
N CYS A 21 17.91 17.32 -21.43
CA CYS A 21 17.47 18.69 -21.74
C CYS A 21 16.15 19.09 -21.06
N THR A 22 15.34 18.12 -20.61
CA THR A 22 14.09 18.39 -19.89
C THR A 22 14.27 18.45 -18.37
N LEU A 23 15.48 18.19 -17.86
CA LEU A 23 15.75 18.28 -16.43
C LEU A 23 15.79 19.73 -15.98
N HIS A 24 15.20 20.00 -14.82
CA HIS A 24 15.16 21.32 -14.21
C HIS A 24 15.58 21.25 -12.74
N SER A 25 16.00 22.39 -12.20
CA SER A 25 16.29 22.57 -10.76
C SER A 25 17.22 21.49 -10.20
N VAL A 26 16.84 20.84 -9.10
CA VAL A 26 17.65 19.84 -8.39
C VAL A 26 18.05 18.66 -9.28
N ALA A 27 17.18 18.26 -10.22
CA ALA A 27 17.47 17.16 -11.14
C ALA A 27 18.54 17.55 -12.17
N LEU A 28 18.50 18.79 -12.67
CA LEU A 28 19.54 19.32 -13.56
C LEU A 28 20.88 19.44 -12.84
N THR A 29 20.89 19.98 -11.62
CA THR A 29 22.11 20.08 -10.81
C THR A 29 22.74 18.70 -10.58
N TRP A 30 21.94 17.70 -10.21
CA TRP A 30 22.42 16.34 -10.06
C TRP A 30 23.00 15.75 -11.35
N TRP A 31 22.32 15.92 -12.48
CA TRP A 31 22.81 15.43 -13.77
C TRP A 31 24.14 16.07 -14.14
N ASN A 32 24.28 17.38 -13.93
CA ASN A 32 25.53 18.09 -14.19
C ASN A 32 26.68 17.56 -13.31
N THR A 33 26.44 17.31 -12.03
CA THR A 33 27.43 16.66 -11.14
C THR A 33 27.79 15.26 -11.64
N HIS A 34 26.82 14.47 -12.12
CA HIS A 34 27.09 13.15 -12.67
C HIS A 34 27.98 13.23 -13.91
N VAL A 35 27.66 14.11 -14.86
CA VAL A 35 28.46 14.36 -16.08
C VAL A 35 29.88 14.80 -15.73
N GLN A 36 30.06 15.66 -14.72
CA GLN A 36 31.39 16.06 -14.23
C GLN A 36 32.18 14.88 -13.64
N THR A 37 31.48 13.95 -12.98
CA THR A 37 32.11 12.81 -12.30
C THR A 37 32.55 11.72 -13.27
N VAL A 38 31.68 11.34 -14.22
CA VAL A 38 31.96 10.22 -15.14
C VAL A 38 32.52 10.67 -16.49
N GLY A 39 32.47 11.97 -16.78
CA GLY A 39 32.86 12.56 -18.06
C GLY A 39 31.73 12.57 -19.09
N HIS A 40 31.80 13.53 -20.01
CA HIS A 40 30.76 13.78 -21.02
C HIS A 40 30.48 12.56 -21.91
N GLU A 41 31.53 11.93 -22.46
CA GLU A 41 31.39 10.77 -23.34
C GLU A 41 30.74 9.58 -22.63
N ALA A 42 31.17 9.27 -21.41
CA ALA A 42 30.57 8.18 -20.64
C ALA A 42 29.12 8.49 -20.23
N ALA A 43 28.85 9.71 -19.79
CA ALA A 43 27.51 10.14 -19.36
C ALA A 43 26.50 10.07 -20.50
N TYR A 44 26.84 10.59 -21.69
CA TYR A 44 25.93 10.59 -22.84
C TYR A 44 25.98 9.30 -23.66
N GLY A 45 27.00 8.46 -23.47
CA GLY A 45 27.12 7.15 -24.09
C GLY A 45 26.29 6.05 -23.41
N MET A 46 25.75 6.30 -22.22
CA MET A 46 24.91 5.32 -21.53
C MET A 46 23.55 5.13 -22.21
N SER A 47 22.89 4.01 -21.88
CA SER A 47 21.53 3.75 -22.38
C SER A 47 20.48 4.57 -21.61
N TRP A 48 19.36 4.87 -22.26
CA TRP A 48 18.19 5.45 -21.61
C TRP A 48 17.71 4.63 -20.40
N LYS A 49 17.76 3.28 -20.50
CA LYS A 49 17.41 2.36 -19.41
C LYS A 49 18.30 2.57 -18.18
N THR A 50 19.60 2.82 -18.39
CA THR A 50 20.55 3.13 -17.31
C THR A 50 20.21 4.44 -16.63
N LEU A 51 19.97 5.51 -17.41
CA LEU A 51 19.56 6.81 -16.87
C LEU A 51 18.26 6.71 -16.07
N MET A 52 17.25 6.00 -16.60
CA MET A 52 15.97 5.81 -15.92
C MET A 52 16.15 5.09 -14.58
N LYS A 53 16.99 4.06 -14.53
CA LYS A 53 17.31 3.37 -13.28
C LYS A 53 17.92 4.33 -12.26
N MET A 54 18.93 5.12 -12.65
CA MET A 54 19.56 6.09 -11.75
C MET A 54 18.58 7.15 -11.23
N MET A 55 17.69 7.64 -12.11
CA MET A 55 16.65 8.59 -11.72
C MET A 55 15.65 7.96 -10.74
N THR A 56 15.27 6.71 -10.98
CA THR A 56 14.36 5.96 -10.09
C THR A 56 15.00 5.73 -8.73
N ASP A 57 16.25 5.27 -8.69
CA ASP A 57 16.97 5.01 -7.44
C ASP A 57 17.14 6.31 -6.61
N LYS A 58 17.30 7.45 -7.26
CA LYS A 58 17.48 8.75 -6.59
C LYS A 58 16.18 9.39 -6.12
N TYR A 59 15.13 9.34 -6.93
CA TYR A 59 13.90 10.12 -6.71
C TYR A 59 12.67 9.27 -6.37
N CYS A 60 12.75 7.95 -6.53
CA CYS A 60 11.71 7.00 -6.16
C CYS A 60 12.30 5.94 -5.21
N PRO A 61 12.77 6.35 -4.02
CA PRO A 61 13.46 5.45 -3.11
C PRO A 61 12.51 4.35 -2.61
N GLN A 62 12.95 3.10 -2.73
CA GLN A 62 12.10 1.92 -2.51
C GLN A 62 11.53 1.84 -1.09
N ASN A 63 12.21 2.41 -0.09
CA ASN A 63 11.71 2.45 1.28
C ASN A 63 10.47 3.33 1.42
N GLU A 64 10.40 4.46 0.71
CA GLU A 64 9.21 5.33 0.73
C GLU A 64 8.05 4.68 -0.01
N ILE A 65 8.32 4.01 -1.14
CA ILE A 65 7.31 3.23 -1.87
C ILE A 65 6.73 2.14 -0.96
N ARG A 66 7.59 1.36 -0.30
CA ARG A 66 7.15 0.30 0.63
C ARG A 66 6.33 0.85 1.79
N LYS A 67 6.69 2.03 2.31
CA LYS A 67 5.92 2.69 3.36
C LYS A 67 4.50 3.01 2.87
N LEU A 68 4.38 3.60 1.68
CA LEU A 68 3.08 3.86 1.06
C LEU A 68 2.29 2.58 0.75
N GLU A 69 2.96 1.51 0.31
CA GLU A 69 2.33 0.20 0.09
C GLU A 69 1.71 -0.37 1.37
N ILE A 70 2.40 -0.24 2.50
CA ILE A 70 1.90 -0.64 3.83
C ILE A 70 0.71 0.23 4.25
N GLU A 71 0.83 1.55 4.17
CA GLU A 71 -0.25 2.47 4.53
C GLU A 71 -1.52 2.20 3.69
N ILE A 72 -1.37 1.96 2.39
CA ILE A 72 -2.49 1.59 1.51
C ILE A 72 -3.11 0.25 1.92
N TRP A 73 -2.29 -0.73 2.30
CA TRP A 73 -2.79 -2.02 2.77
C TRP A 73 -3.57 -1.88 4.07
N GLU A 74 -3.06 -1.12 5.03
CA GLU A 74 -3.73 -0.85 6.32
C GLU A 74 -5.08 -0.14 6.12
N LEU A 75 -5.14 0.85 5.22
CA LEU A 75 -6.40 1.53 4.88
C LEU A 75 -7.42 0.58 4.25
N LYS A 76 -6.98 -0.30 3.33
CA LYS A 76 -7.86 -1.32 2.74
C LYS A 76 -8.35 -2.32 3.78
N GLU A 77 -7.50 -2.67 4.74
CA GLU A 77 -7.87 -3.59 5.81
C GLU A 77 -8.88 -2.96 6.77
N ALA A 78 -8.69 -1.69 7.13
CA ALA A 78 -9.65 -0.92 7.91
C ALA A 78 -11.03 -0.81 7.23
N ASP A 79 -11.09 -0.54 5.92
CA ASP A 79 -12.35 -0.50 5.14
C ASP A 79 -13.08 -1.85 5.15
N LYS A 80 -12.35 -2.98 5.05
CA LYS A 80 -12.96 -4.31 5.18
C LYS A 80 -13.55 -4.54 6.57
N ILE A 81 -12.80 -4.18 7.61
CA ILE A 81 -13.24 -4.31 9.01
C ILE A 81 -14.50 -3.49 9.24
N GLU A 82 -14.54 -2.24 8.78
CA GLU A 82 -15.69 -1.37 8.91
C GLU A 82 -16.94 -1.97 8.25
N LYS A 83 -16.81 -2.47 7.02
CA LYS A 83 -17.90 -3.15 6.31
C LYS A 83 -18.36 -4.41 7.02
N TYR A 84 -17.43 -5.20 7.56
CA TYR A 84 -17.74 -6.40 8.32
C TYR A 84 -18.54 -6.07 9.59
N VAL A 85 -18.04 -5.12 10.39
CA VAL A 85 -18.67 -4.67 11.63
C VAL A 85 -20.06 -4.10 11.37
N GLY A 86 -20.23 -3.31 10.30
CA GLY A 86 -21.53 -2.77 9.89
C GLY A 86 -22.58 -3.83 9.51
N GLY A 87 -22.15 -5.07 9.22
CA GLY A 87 -23.03 -6.20 8.95
C GLY A 87 -23.35 -7.08 10.18
N LEU A 88 -22.79 -6.80 11.35
CA LEU A 88 -22.95 -7.63 12.54
C LEU A 88 -24.30 -7.40 13.24
N PRO A 89 -24.87 -8.44 13.90
CA PRO A 89 -26.03 -8.27 14.77
C PRO A 89 -25.76 -7.30 15.94
N ASP A 90 -26.75 -6.46 16.27
CA ASP A 90 -26.67 -5.46 17.37
C ASP A 90 -26.20 -6.04 18.70
N MET A 91 -26.56 -7.29 18.97
CA MET A 91 -26.23 -7.98 20.23
C MET A 91 -24.73 -8.19 20.47
N ILE A 92 -23.90 -8.15 19.42
CA ILE A 92 -22.43 -8.29 19.49
C ILE A 92 -21.68 -7.07 18.96
N HIS A 93 -22.35 -6.20 18.18
CA HIS A 93 -21.74 -5.04 17.53
C HIS A 93 -20.92 -4.17 18.51
N GLY A 94 -21.53 -3.75 19.63
CA GLY A 94 -20.85 -2.90 20.62
C GLY A 94 -19.60 -3.53 21.23
N SER A 95 -19.62 -4.85 21.42
CA SER A 95 -18.47 -5.59 21.96
C SER A 95 -17.34 -5.70 20.92
N VAL A 96 -17.66 -5.94 19.65
CA VAL A 96 -16.66 -6.03 18.57
C VAL A 96 -15.99 -4.67 18.31
N VAL A 97 -16.76 -3.58 18.29
CA VAL A 97 -16.21 -2.22 18.13
C VAL A 97 -15.24 -1.87 19.26
N ALA A 98 -15.53 -2.30 20.49
CA ALA A 98 -14.66 -2.04 21.64
C ALA A 98 -13.30 -2.75 21.56
N SER A 99 -13.20 -3.84 20.79
CA SER A 99 -11.99 -4.67 20.70
C SER A 99 -10.86 -4.06 19.87
N LYS A 100 -11.09 -2.96 19.13
CA LYS A 100 -10.06 -2.25 18.32
C LYS A 100 -9.26 -3.18 17.40
N LEU A 101 -9.98 -3.76 16.44
CA LEU A 101 -9.49 -4.74 15.47
C LEU A 101 -8.35 -4.18 14.60
N LYS A 102 -7.33 -5.01 14.36
CA LYS A 102 -6.19 -4.66 13.50
C LYS A 102 -6.25 -5.30 12.12
N ASN A 103 -6.94 -6.44 12.01
CA ASN A 103 -7.11 -7.16 10.76
C ASN A 103 -8.46 -7.89 10.71
N MET A 104 -8.83 -8.33 9.52
CA MET A 104 -10.11 -9.01 9.28
C MET A 104 -10.22 -10.35 10.01
N GLN A 105 -9.13 -11.10 10.15
CA GLN A 105 -9.16 -12.41 10.78
C GLN A 105 -9.51 -12.32 12.27
N GLU A 106 -8.91 -11.34 12.96
CA GLU A 106 -9.22 -11.00 14.35
C GLU A 106 -10.70 -10.61 14.50
N ALA A 107 -11.25 -9.85 13.53
CA ALA A 107 -12.66 -9.47 13.52
C ALA A 107 -13.59 -10.68 13.50
N ILE A 108 -13.28 -11.66 12.66
CA ILE A 108 -14.06 -12.89 12.48
C ILE A 108 -13.98 -13.76 13.74
N GLU A 109 -12.80 -13.92 14.31
CA GLU A 109 -12.57 -14.72 15.52
C GLU A 109 -13.36 -14.16 16.70
N ILE A 110 -13.25 -12.86 16.95
CA ILE A 110 -13.96 -12.20 18.05
C ILE A 110 -15.48 -12.28 17.86
N ALA A 111 -15.98 -12.04 16.64
CA ALA A 111 -17.42 -12.12 16.38
C ALA A 111 -17.97 -13.54 16.61
N THR A 112 -17.20 -14.57 16.22
CA THR A 112 -17.58 -15.98 16.40
C THR A 112 -17.58 -16.36 17.89
N GLU A 113 -16.53 -15.99 18.62
CA GLU A 113 -16.45 -16.25 20.07
C GLU A 113 -17.62 -15.59 20.83
N LEU A 114 -17.96 -14.35 20.48
CA LEU A 114 -19.08 -13.63 21.09
C LEU A 114 -20.42 -14.28 20.78
N MET A 115 -20.62 -14.78 19.56
CA MET A 115 -21.81 -15.54 19.16
C MET A 115 -21.94 -16.83 19.99
N ASP A 116 -20.87 -17.63 20.06
CA ASP A 116 -20.88 -18.90 20.79
C ASP A 116 -21.17 -18.70 22.28
N LYS A 117 -20.54 -17.68 22.88
CA LYS A 117 -20.78 -17.32 24.29
C LYS A 117 -22.23 -16.92 24.55
N LYS A 118 -22.86 -16.17 23.62
CA LYS A 118 -24.28 -15.81 23.73
C LYS A 118 -25.18 -17.03 23.62
N VAL A 119 -24.94 -17.88 22.62
CA VAL A 119 -25.70 -19.13 22.43
C VAL A 119 -25.63 -20.01 23.67
N HIS A 120 -24.43 -20.19 24.24
CA HIS A 120 -24.25 -20.95 25.48
C HIS A 120 -25.03 -20.34 26.65
N THR A 121 -24.95 -19.00 26.82
CA THR A 121 -25.67 -18.29 27.89
C THR A 121 -27.19 -18.46 27.76
N PHE A 122 -27.73 -18.45 26.54
CA PHE A 122 -29.16 -18.68 26.31
C PHE A 122 -29.59 -20.11 26.66
N ALA A 123 -28.80 -21.12 26.26
CA ALA A 123 -29.05 -22.51 26.60
C ALA A 123 -29.06 -22.76 28.12
N GLU A 124 -28.12 -22.14 28.86
CA GLU A 124 -28.08 -22.21 30.33
C GLU A 124 -29.32 -21.58 30.98
N ARG A 125 -29.77 -20.42 30.51
CA ARG A 125 -30.97 -19.75 31.02
C ARG A 125 -32.24 -20.57 30.75
N GLU A 126 -32.33 -21.20 29.59
CA GLU A 126 -33.46 -22.03 29.22
C GLU A 126 -33.55 -23.28 30.10
N THR A 127 -32.43 -23.98 30.31
CA THR A 127 -32.38 -25.16 31.19
C THR A 127 -32.66 -24.80 32.64
N ALA A 128 -32.17 -23.65 33.13
CA ALA A 128 -32.46 -23.16 34.47
C ALA A 128 -33.93 -22.76 34.67
N SER A 129 -34.59 -22.21 33.64
CA SER A 129 -36.01 -21.89 33.69
C SER A 129 -36.87 -23.16 33.77
N LYS A 130 -36.60 -24.17 32.94
CA LYS A 130 -37.34 -25.45 32.94
C LYS A 130 -37.33 -26.15 34.30
N ARG A 131 -36.18 -26.19 34.99
CA ARG A 131 -36.04 -26.79 36.33
C ARG A 131 -36.81 -26.06 37.44
N LYS A 132 -37.27 -24.81 37.22
CA LYS A 132 -38.08 -24.08 38.21
C LYS A 132 -39.57 -24.33 38.10
N PHE A 133 -40.01 -25.01 37.03
CA PHE A 133 -41.42 -25.35 36.77
C PHE A 133 -41.71 -26.86 36.93
N GLU A 134 -40.71 -27.66 37.31
CA GLU A 134 -40.86 -29.03 37.85
C GLU A 134 -40.85 -28.99 39.38
#